data_AF-A0A1V6ML47-F1
#
_entry.id   AF-A0A1V6ML47-F1
#
_cell.length_a   1.000
_cell.length_b   1.000
_cell.length_c   1.000
_cell.angle_alpha   90.00
_cell.angle_beta   90.00
_cell.angle_gamma   90.00
#
_symmetry.space_group_name_H-M   'P 1'
#
loop_
_entity.id
_entity.type
_entity.pdbx_description
1 polymer ?
#
loop_
_entity_poly.entity_id
_entity_poly.type
_entity_poly.pdbx_seq_one_letter_code
_entity_poly.pdbx_strand_id
1 'polypeptide(L)'
;MTAIKRSTPLEDLRHVPWPEMIDSTGSAEAIPVLLTTVARGDADTAGPALGQLRQRICQYGFVVGQATAATVPFLWELVRLPQVTCRVEILHLLRSIADARQWETTAAAYPKLLRRREKYVEWERDARHAVQAQRGVLRHLLDEPDHEIVRASRELAATLTHR
;
A
#
# COMPACT_ATOMS: atom_id res chain seq x y z
N MET A 1 0.22 -32.23 4.79
CA MET A 1 1.31 -31.29 5.12
C MET A 1 1.72 -30.56 3.84
N THR A 2 1.06 -29.45 3.54
CA THR A 2 1.36 -28.63 2.37
C THR A 2 2.63 -27.83 2.66
N ALA A 3 3.69 -28.10 1.90
CA ALA A 3 4.92 -27.32 1.97
C ALA A 3 4.58 -25.86 1.69
N ILE A 4 4.88 -24.97 2.65
CA ILE A 4 4.84 -23.54 2.43
C ILE A 4 5.92 -23.26 1.39
N LYS A 5 5.51 -23.01 0.14
CA LYS A 5 6.41 -22.55 -0.91
C LYS A 5 7.06 -21.28 -0.36
N ARG A 6 8.39 -21.30 -0.17
CA ARG A 6 9.14 -20.06 0.12
C ARG A 6 9.10 -19.23 -1.16
N SER A 7 8.02 -18.48 -1.34
CA SER A 7 7.96 -17.50 -2.41
C SER A 7 9.03 -16.46 -2.14
N THR A 8 9.83 -16.16 -3.16
CA THR A 8 10.77 -15.05 -3.10
C THR A 8 9.95 -13.79 -2.89
N PRO A 9 10.25 -12.93 -1.90
CA PRO A 9 9.49 -11.71 -1.72
C PRO A 9 9.45 -10.91 -3.02
N LEU A 10 8.27 -10.36 -3.35
CA LEU A 10 8.07 -9.52 -4.53
C LEU A 10 8.21 -10.26 -5.89
N GLU A 11 8.10 -11.59 -5.93
CA GLU A 11 8.21 -12.38 -7.17
C GLU A 11 7.21 -11.94 -8.25
N ASP A 12 6.03 -11.49 -7.84
CA ASP A 12 4.95 -11.08 -8.74
C ASP A 12 5.06 -9.64 -9.26
N LEU A 13 6.09 -8.88 -8.87
CA LEU A 13 6.30 -7.52 -9.37
C LEU A 13 6.37 -7.44 -10.90
N ARG A 14 7.00 -8.44 -11.52
CA ARG A 14 7.19 -8.51 -12.98
C ARG A 14 5.91 -8.82 -13.75
N HIS A 15 4.87 -9.29 -13.07
CA HIS A 15 3.59 -9.67 -13.69
C HIS A 15 2.60 -8.50 -13.73
N VAL A 16 2.88 -7.41 -13.03
CA VAL A 16 2.05 -6.20 -13.06
C VAL A 16 2.53 -5.29 -14.21
N PRO A 17 1.63 -4.78 -15.06
CA PRO A 17 2.00 -3.94 -16.20
C PRO A 17 2.28 -2.48 -15.76
N TRP A 18 3.28 -2.26 -14.92
CA TRP A 18 3.61 -0.93 -14.36
C TRP A 18 3.75 0.19 -15.39
N PRO A 19 4.39 -0.01 -16.57
CA PRO A 19 4.50 1.06 -17.56
C PRO A 19 3.16 1.50 -18.17
N GLU A 20 2.12 0.66 -18.06
CA GLU A 20 0.76 0.96 -18.55
C GLU A 20 -0.10 1.67 -17.48
N MET A 21 0.39 1.72 -16.24
CA MET A 21 -0.31 2.32 -15.11
C MET A 21 0.20 3.73 -14.84
N ILE A 22 -0.69 4.56 -14.29
CA ILE A 22 -0.37 5.94 -13.92
C ILE A 22 -0.24 6.09 -12.39
N ASP A 23 0.80 6.80 -11.96
CA ASP A 23 0.99 7.31 -10.60
C ASP A 23 0.99 8.86 -10.59
N SER A 24 1.25 9.48 -9.43
CA SER A 24 1.25 10.95 -9.30
C SER A 24 2.31 11.67 -10.14
N THR A 25 3.29 10.95 -10.69
CA THR A 25 4.39 11.48 -11.51
C THR A 25 4.28 11.14 -12.99
N GLY A 26 3.22 10.42 -13.40
CA GLY A 26 3.08 9.90 -14.76
C GLY A 26 3.16 8.38 -14.76
N SER A 27 4.19 7.79 -15.36
CA SER A 27 4.37 6.33 -15.42
C SER A 27 4.68 5.72 -14.05
N ALA A 28 4.06 4.58 -13.74
CA ALA A 28 4.31 3.83 -12.50
C ALA A 28 5.54 2.88 -12.58
N GLU A 29 6.34 2.95 -13.64
CA GLU A 29 7.51 2.07 -13.88
C GLU A 29 8.57 2.09 -12.78
N ALA A 30 8.62 3.15 -11.96
CA ALA A 30 9.58 3.28 -10.86
C ALA A 30 9.16 2.48 -9.61
N ILE A 31 7.89 2.09 -9.48
CA ILE A 31 7.36 1.42 -8.29
C ILE A 31 8.09 0.10 -7.96
N PRO A 32 8.37 -0.80 -8.92
CA PRO A 32 9.10 -2.04 -8.65
C PRO A 32 10.48 -1.82 -8.04
N VAL A 33 11.20 -0.80 -8.52
CA VAL A 33 12.54 -0.45 -8.00
C VAL A 33 12.41 0.04 -6.56
N LEU A 34 11.46 0.93 -6.27
CA LEU A 34 11.23 1.43 -4.92
C LEU A 34 10.85 0.30 -3.94
N LEU A 35 9.94 -0.61 -4.34
CA LEU A 35 9.57 -1.77 -3.53
C LEU A 35 10.75 -2.71 -3.28
N THR A 36 11.60 -2.92 -4.29
CA THR A 36 12.83 -3.73 -4.15
C THR A 36 13.83 -3.07 -3.20
N THR A 37 14.00 -1.75 -3.27
CA THR A 37 14.85 -0.99 -2.36
C THR A 37 14.32 -1.06 -0.93
N VAL A 38 13.01 -0.95 -0.72
CA VAL A 38 12.40 -1.14 0.62
C VAL A 38 12.64 -2.56 1.15
N ALA A 39 12.58 -3.57 0.28
CA ALA A 39 12.76 -4.98 0.68
C ALA A 39 14.19 -5.33 1.11
N ARG A 40 15.19 -4.68 0.51
CA ARG A 40 16.61 -5.08 0.60
C ARG A 40 17.50 -4.03 1.24
N GLY A 41 17.02 -2.79 1.34
CA GLY A 41 17.75 -1.67 1.90
C GLY A 41 17.86 -1.74 3.42
N ASP A 42 18.88 -1.08 3.94
CA ASP A 42 18.99 -0.71 5.35
C ASP A 42 18.05 0.47 5.69
N ALA A 43 18.07 0.93 6.94
CA ALA A 43 17.22 2.04 7.37
C ALA A 43 17.45 3.33 6.55
N ASP A 44 18.70 3.61 6.19
CA ASP A 44 19.10 4.82 5.46
C ASP A 44 18.61 4.83 4.00
N THR A 45 18.36 3.65 3.42
CA THR A 45 17.88 3.51 2.04
C THR A 45 16.40 3.14 1.93
N ALA A 46 15.91 2.24 2.79
CA ALA A 46 14.52 1.77 2.77
C ALA A 46 13.53 2.87 3.18
N GLY A 47 13.87 3.69 4.19
CA GLY A 47 13.03 4.80 4.64
C GLY A 47 12.77 5.83 3.53
N PRO A 48 13.82 6.40 2.89
CA PRO A 48 13.65 7.30 1.76
C PRO A 48 12.94 6.67 0.56
N ALA A 49 13.21 5.40 0.24
CA ALA A 49 12.51 4.69 -0.84
C ALA A 49 11.00 4.55 -0.56
N LEU A 50 10.62 4.21 0.68
CA LEU A 50 9.22 4.18 1.10
C LEU A 50 8.58 5.57 1.07
N GLY A 51 9.33 6.61 1.45
CA GLY A 51 8.89 8.00 1.36
C GLY A 51 8.57 8.41 -0.08
N GLN A 52 9.43 8.04 -1.04
CA GLN A 52 9.18 8.26 -2.47
C GLN A 52 7.99 7.44 -2.98
N LEU A 53 7.89 6.18 -2.57
CA LEU A 53 6.76 5.33 -2.93
C LEU A 53 5.43 5.94 -2.45
N ARG A 54 5.39 6.44 -1.21
CA ARG A 54 4.23 7.14 -0.65
C ARG A 54 3.81 8.33 -1.51
N GLN A 55 4.75 9.16 -1.98
CA GLN A 55 4.41 10.30 -2.83
C GLN A 55 3.77 9.88 -4.16
N ARG A 56 4.13 8.70 -4.67
CA ARG A 56 3.59 8.13 -5.92
C ARG A 56 2.19 7.55 -5.75
N ILE A 57 1.96 6.78 -4.68
CA ILE A 57 0.74 5.96 -4.54
C ILE A 57 -0.26 6.47 -3.50
N CYS A 58 0.12 7.40 -2.63
CA CYS A 58 -0.73 7.94 -1.58
C CYS A 58 -0.27 9.37 -1.24
N GLN A 59 -0.27 10.23 -2.26
CA GLN A 59 0.22 11.60 -2.16
C GLN A 59 -0.53 12.35 -1.05
N TYR A 60 0.20 13.14 -0.26
CA TYR A 60 -0.32 13.85 0.92
C TYR A 60 -0.95 12.96 2.01
N GLY A 61 -0.87 11.63 1.91
CA GLY A 61 -1.47 10.69 2.86
C GLY A 61 -2.94 10.37 2.63
N PHE A 62 -3.56 10.87 1.56
CA PHE A 62 -4.98 10.60 1.27
C PHE A 62 -5.35 10.63 -0.22
N VAL A 63 -4.44 11.04 -1.11
CA VAL A 63 -4.68 11.05 -2.56
C VAL A 63 -4.07 9.79 -3.17
N VAL A 64 -4.93 8.85 -3.53
CA VAL A 64 -4.56 7.60 -4.20
C VAL A 64 -4.87 7.64 -5.69
N GLY A 65 -4.21 6.79 -6.47
CA GLY A 65 -4.33 6.73 -7.93
C GLY A 65 -4.39 5.29 -8.45
N GLN A 66 -4.30 5.14 -9.77
CA GLN A 66 -4.44 3.85 -10.45
C GLN A 66 -3.44 2.80 -9.93
N ALA A 67 -2.17 3.19 -9.74
CA ALA A 67 -1.11 2.29 -9.28
C ALA A 67 -1.23 1.84 -7.81
N THR A 68 -2.06 2.49 -7.00
CA THR A 68 -2.13 2.23 -5.56
C THR A 68 -2.62 0.81 -5.26
N ALA A 69 -3.73 0.39 -5.87
CA ALA A 69 -4.31 -0.92 -5.62
C ALA A 69 -3.35 -2.07 -5.97
N ALA A 70 -2.62 -1.94 -7.09
CA ALA A 70 -1.61 -2.93 -7.50
C ALA A 70 -0.39 -2.96 -6.57
N THR A 71 -0.07 -1.86 -5.90
CA THR A 71 1.06 -1.78 -4.95
C THR A 71 0.75 -2.44 -3.60
N VAL A 72 -0.51 -2.38 -3.15
CA VAL A 72 -0.92 -2.81 -1.80
C VAL A 72 -0.54 -4.27 -1.46
N PRO A 73 -0.72 -5.27 -2.35
CA PRO A 73 -0.28 -6.65 -2.06
C PRO A 73 1.19 -6.74 -1.66
N PHE A 74 2.05 -5.97 -2.32
CA PHE A 74 3.49 -5.96 -2.04
C PHE A 74 3.83 -5.25 -0.73
N LEU A 75 3.06 -4.22 -0.33
CA LEU A 75 3.20 -3.63 1.01
C LEU A 75 2.87 -4.66 2.11
N TRP A 76 1.86 -5.50 1.90
CA TRP A 76 1.54 -6.60 2.81
C TRP A 76 2.59 -7.71 2.82
N GLU A 77 3.24 -7.98 1.69
CA GLU A 77 4.40 -8.88 1.69
C GLU A 77 5.55 -8.30 2.52
N LEU A 78 5.90 -7.03 2.31
CA LEU A 78 7.02 -6.37 2.98
C LEU A 78 6.85 -6.30 4.50
N VAL A 79 5.65 -6.00 5.00
CA VAL A 79 5.40 -5.94 6.46
C VAL A 79 5.57 -7.31 7.14
N ARG A 80 5.51 -8.42 6.40
CA ARG A 80 5.71 -9.77 6.94
C ARG A 80 7.17 -10.19 7.02
N LEU A 81 8.09 -9.38 6.48
CA LEU A 81 9.51 -9.69 6.42
C LEU A 81 10.22 -9.03 7.61
N PRO A 82 10.73 -9.80 8.59
CA PRO A 82 11.39 -9.23 9.76
C PRO A 82 12.63 -8.38 9.44
N GLN A 83 13.28 -8.64 8.30
CA GLN A 83 14.46 -7.88 7.86
C GLN A 83 14.12 -6.50 7.26
N VAL A 84 12.86 -6.22 6.93
CA VAL A 84 12.47 -4.89 6.45
C VAL A 84 12.50 -3.93 7.63
N THR A 85 13.26 -2.85 7.50
CA THR A 85 13.53 -1.92 8.61
C THR A 85 12.39 -0.94 8.87
N CYS A 86 11.59 -0.61 7.85
CA CYS A 86 10.52 0.39 7.91
C CYS A 86 9.10 -0.22 7.94
N ARG A 87 8.92 -1.36 8.62
CA ARG A 87 7.64 -2.07 8.71
C ARG A 87 6.52 -1.22 9.36
N VAL A 88 6.86 -0.39 10.34
CA VAL A 88 5.90 0.51 11.01
C VAL A 88 5.36 1.55 10.03
N GLU A 89 6.23 2.15 9.22
CA GLU A 89 5.88 3.13 8.22
C GLU A 89 5.03 2.53 7.10
N ILE A 90 5.29 1.27 6.73
CA ILE A 90 4.45 0.52 5.78
C ILE A 90 3.04 0.32 6.35
N LEU A 91 2.90 0.01 7.64
CA LEU A 91 1.59 -0.09 8.30
C LEU A 91 0.83 1.24 8.30
N HIS A 92 1.53 2.35 8.58
CA HIS A 92 0.94 3.68 8.48
C HIS A 92 0.52 4.04 7.03
N LEU A 93 1.29 3.62 6.04
CA LEU A 93 0.93 3.79 4.63
C LEU A 93 -0.32 2.97 4.26
N LEU A 94 -0.40 1.70 4.67
CA LEU A 94 -1.59 0.86 4.49
C LEU A 94 -2.82 1.48 5.15
N ARG A 95 -2.67 2.05 6.35
CA ARG A 95 -3.73 2.80 7.04
C ARG A 95 -4.16 4.03 6.26
N SER A 96 -3.22 4.83 5.77
CA SER A 96 -3.50 6.02 4.94
C SER A 96 -4.28 5.65 3.67
N ILE A 97 -3.88 4.57 2.99
CA ILE A 97 -4.57 4.05 1.81
C ILE A 97 -5.97 3.55 2.17
N ALA A 98 -6.12 2.86 3.30
CA ALA A 98 -7.43 2.48 3.78
C ALA A 98 -8.29 3.75 3.98
N ASP A 99 -7.80 4.78 4.68
CA ASP A 99 -8.50 6.03 4.99
C ASP A 99 -8.80 6.95 3.81
N ALA A 100 -8.16 6.77 2.66
CA ALA A 100 -8.43 7.59 1.47
C ALA A 100 -9.92 7.62 1.11
N ARG A 101 -10.54 8.81 1.18
CA ARG A 101 -11.94 9.12 0.77
C ARG A 101 -12.04 10.40 -0.03
N GLN A 102 -10.91 10.95 -0.46
CA GLN A 102 -10.85 12.26 -1.07
C GLN A 102 -11.61 12.31 -2.39
N TRP A 103 -11.51 11.26 -3.21
CA TRP A 103 -12.19 11.22 -4.50
C TRP A 103 -13.69 11.01 -4.36
N GLU A 104 -14.13 10.16 -3.43
CA GLU A 104 -15.55 10.01 -3.10
C GLU A 104 -16.15 11.31 -2.55
N THR A 105 -15.47 11.96 -1.60
CA THR A 105 -15.90 13.23 -1.01
C THR A 105 -15.97 14.33 -2.07
N THR A 106 -14.94 14.41 -2.93
CA THR A 106 -14.90 15.39 -4.03
C THR A 106 -15.99 15.12 -5.05
N ALA A 107 -16.26 13.86 -5.40
CA ALA A 107 -17.32 13.51 -6.34
C ALA A 107 -18.72 13.84 -5.82
N ALA A 108 -18.95 13.72 -4.50
CA ALA A 108 -20.20 14.13 -3.88
C ALA A 108 -20.45 15.65 -4.00
N ALA A 109 -19.42 16.47 -3.82
CA ALA A 109 -19.50 17.92 -3.98
C ALA A 109 -19.47 18.37 -5.45
N TYR A 110 -18.77 17.64 -6.31
CA TYR A 110 -18.56 17.95 -7.72
C TYR A 110 -18.83 16.73 -8.62
N PRO A 111 -20.11 16.40 -8.91
CA PRO A 111 -20.49 15.19 -9.64
C PRO A 111 -19.91 15.08 -11.06
N LYS A 112 -19.43 16.19 -11.64
CA LYS A 112 -18.74 16.19 -12.94
C LYS A 112 -17.47 15.33 -12.93
N LEU A 113 -16.86 15.10 -11.76
CA LEU A 113 -15.71 14.20 -11.61
C LEU A 113 -16.03 12.77 -12.08
N LEU A 114 -17.27 12.31 -11.89
CA LEU A 114 -17.72 10.97 -12.28
C LEU A 114 -17.76 10.78 -13.81
N ARG A 115 -17.69 11.86 -14.59
CA ARG A 115 -17.70 11.84 -16.06
C ARG A 115 -16.30 11.94 -16.66
N ARG A 116 -15.25 12.04 -15.83
CA ARG A 116 -13.87 12.06 -16.30
C ARG A 116 -13.47 10.67 -16.81
N ARG A 117 -12.51 10.65 -17.73
CA ARG A 117 -11.93 9.39 -18.24
C ARG A 117 -11.19 8.65 -17.12
N GLU A 118 -10.56 9.41 -16.23
CA GLU A 118 -9.91 8.90 -15.04
C GLU A 118 -10.93 8.46 -14.00
N LYS A 119 -10.83 7.20 -13.60
CA LYS A 119 -11.77 6.53 -12.71
C LYS A 119 -11.37 6.70 -11.24
N TYR A 120 -11.13 7.95 -10.83
CA TYR A 120 -10.55 8.28 -9.52
C TYR A 120 -11.27 7.62 -8.32
N VAL A 121 -12.60 7.62 -8.33
CA VAL A 121 -13.42 6.99 -7.28
C VAL A 121 -13.28 5.47 -7.30
N GLU A 122 -13.19 4.86 -8.48
CA GLU A 122 -12.97 3.40 -8.59
C GLU A 122 -11.58 3.03 -8.09
N TRP A 123 -10.53 3.77 -8.50
CA TRP A 123 -9.17 3.56 -8.01
C TRP A 123 -9.08 3.67 -6.49
N GLU A 124 -9.77 4.65 -5.91
CA GLU A 124 -9.85 4.81 -4.47
C GLU A 124 -10.52 3.61 -3.78
N ARG A 125 -11.63 3.13 -4.32
CA ARG A 125 -12.31 1.92 -3.81
C ARG A 125 -11.44 0.69 -3.91
N ASP A 126 -10.81 0.48 -5.06
CA ASP A 126 -9.97 -0.67 -5.33
C ASP A 126 -8.75 -0.69 -4.41
N ALA A 127 -8.13 0.45 -4.16
CA ALA A 127 -7.01 0.57 -3.23
C ALA A 127 -7.41 0.11 -1.82
N ARG A 128 -8.59 0.50 -1.35
CA ARG A 128 -9.09 0.11 -0.03
C ARG A 128 -9.50 -1.35 0.03
N HIS A 129 -10.15 -1.85 -1.02
CA HIS A 129 -10.47 -3.27 -1.14
C HIS A 129 -9.20 -4.12 -1.12
N ALA A 130 -8.12 -3.67 -1.78
CA ALA A 130 -6.83 -4.35 -1.74
C ALA A 130 -6.25 -4.40 -0.32
N VAL A 131 -6.37 -3.32 0.47
CA VAL A 131 -5.92 -3.34 1.88
C VAL A 131 -6.79 -4.32 2.69
N GLN A 132 -8.10 -4.27 2.51
CA GLN A 132 -9.07 -5.10 3.23
C GLN A 132 -8.91 -6.59 2.90
N ALA A 133 -8.59 -6.93 1.65
CA ALA A 133 -8.47 -8.30 1.17
C ALA A 133 -7.40 -9.11 1.94
N GLN A 134 -6.35 -8.45 2.43
CA GLN A 134 -5.25 -9.10 3.15
C GLN A 134 -5.23 -8.78 4.65
N ARG A 135 -6.32 -8.26 5.22
CA ARG A 135 -6.45 -7.94 6.65
C ARG A 135 -6.09 -9.11 7.59
N GLY A 136 -6.17 -10.35 7.10
CA GLY A 136 -5.77 -11.54 7.86
C GLY A 136 -4.31 -11.53 8.32
N VAL A 137 -3.44 -10.80 7.62
CA VAL A 137 -2.01 -10.61 7.99
C VAL A 137 -1.87 -9.95 9.37
N LEU A 138 -2.82 -9.08 9.75
CA LEU A 138 -2.78 -8.36 11.04
C LEU A 138 -2.75 -9.29 12.24
N ARG A 139 -3.34 -10.49 12.15
CA ARG A 139 -3.33 -11.46 13.26
C ARG A 139 -1.90 -11.77 13.70
N HIS A 140 -1.02 -12.04 12.74
CA HIS A 140 0.38 -12.33 13.03
C HIS A 140 1.15 -11.11 13.52
N LEU A 141 0.85 -9.93 12.98
CA LEU A 141 1.53 -8.69 13.39
C LEU A 141 1.14 -8.21 14.79
N LEU A 142 -0.05 -8.58 15.26
CA LEU A 142 -0.50 -8.29 16.63
C LEU A 142 0.17 -9.18 17.68
N ASP A 143 0.78 -10.30 17.26
CA ASP A 143 1.52 -11.22 18.12
C ASP A 143 3.04 -10.95 18.09
N GLU A 144 3.50 -9.92 17.37
CA GLU A 144 4.92 -9.53 17.29
C GLU A 144 5.44 -9.03 18.65
N PRO A 145 6.73 -9.27 18.97
CA PRO A 145 7.35 -8.75 20.19
C PRO A 145 7.56 -7.23 20.15
N ASP A 146 7.62 -6.64 18.95
CA ASP A 146 7.79 -5.20 18.76
C ASP A 146 6.49 -4.44 19.03
N HIS A 147 6.47 -3.67 20.12
CA HIS A 147 5.32 -2.89 20.55
C HIS A 147 4.89 -1.83 19.53
N GLU A 148 5.80 -1.28 18.73
CA GLU A 148 5.46 -0.29 17.70
C GLU A 148 4.75 -0.95 16.51
N ILE A 149 5.17 -2.15 16.14
CA ILE A 149 4.47 -2.97 15.13
C ILE A 149 3.07 -3.33 15.61
N VAL A 150 2.94 -3.78 16.86
CA VAL A 150 1.64 -4.10 17.47
C VAL A 150 0.74 -2.87 17.51
N ARG A 151 1.27 -1.70 17.91
CA ARG A 151 0.54 -0.43 17.95
C ARG A 151 0.03 -0.03 16.57
N ALA A 152 0.90 0.04 15.56
CA ALA A 152 0.52 0.40 14.20
C ALA A 152 -0.47 -0.62 13.60
N SER A 153 -0.34 -1.90 13.92
CA SER A 153 -1.28 -2.95 13.51
C SER A 153 -2.67 -2.78 14.13
N ARG A 154 -2.75 -2.38 15.40
CA ARG A 154 -4.05 -2.07 16.06
C ARG A 154 -4.73 -0.87 15.42
N GLU A 155 -3.98 0.18 15.12
CA GLU A 155 -4.51 1.37 14.45
C GLU A 155 -5.06 1.04 13.04
N LEU A 156 -4.32 0.22 12.28
CA LEU A 156 -4.79 -0.29 10.99
C LEU A 156 -6.03 -1.18 11.18
N ALA A 157 -6.04 -2.11 12.13
CA ALA A 157 -7.18 -2.97 12.41
C ALA A 157 -8.46 -2.18 12.75
N ALA A 158 -8.35 -1.14 13.58
CA ALA A 158 -9.46 -0.24 13.91
C ALA A 158 -10.01 0.43 12.64
N THR A 159 -9.12 0.94 11.78
CA THR A 159 -9.46 1.56 10.50
C THR A 159 -10.22 0.61 9.56
N LEU A 160 -9.88 -0.68 9.57
CA LEU A 160 -10.51 -1.71 8.75
C LEU A 160 -11.83 -2.26 9.33
N THR A 161 -12.13 -1.97 10.59
CA THR A 161 -13.34 -2.44 11.29
C THR A 161 -14.45 -1.39 11.27
N HIS A 162 -14.10 -0.10 11.32
CA HIS A 162 -15.06 1.01 11.31
C HIS A 162 -15.55 1.36 9.90
N ARG A 163 -16.13 0.41 9.15
CA ARG A 163 -16.66 0.64 7.79
C ARG A 163 -17.81 -0.25 7.39
#